data_AF-A0ABD3DMF8-F1
#
_entry.id   AF-A0ABD3DMF8-F1
#
_cell.length_a   1.000
_cell.length_b   1.000
_cell.length_c   1.000
_cell.angle_alpha   90.00
_cell.angle_beta   90.00
_cell.angle_gamma   90.00
#
_symmetry.space_group_name_H-M   'P 1'
#
loop_
_entity.id
_entity.type
_entity.pdbx_description
1 polymer ?
#
loop_
_entity_poly.entity_id
_entity_poly.type
_entity_poly.pdbx_seq_one_letter_code
_entity_poly.pdbx_strand_id
1 'polypeptide(L)'
;MKMCISVYPNGDDEETGRCLSIFLCYVSNDCAKSERVRPCYTISIKDQSNDLQHHQMTFSDCWFEVSDVWGYSVIELSSLNDPTKGLIVNDCCLIEIELVEQAISS
;
A
#
# COMPACT_ATOMS: atom_id res chain seq x y z
N MET A 1 -8.01 8.42 -14.06
CA MET A 1 -6.99 7.69 -13.27
C MET A 1 -7.56 6.34 -12.83
N LYS A 2 -6.86 5.23 -13.12
CA LYS A 2 -7.15 3.91 -12.54
C LYS A 2 -5.90 3.48 -11.76
N MET A 3 -6.09 2.96 -10.56
CA MET A 3 -4.99 2.47 -9.71
C MET A 3 -5.25 1.01 -9.39
N CYS A 4 -4.19 0.22 -9.32
CA CYS A 4 -4.26 -1.16 -8.84
C CYS A 4 -3.28 -1.36 -7.69
N ILE A 5 -3.62 -2.30 -6.82
CA ILE A 5 -2.81 -2.65 -5.67
C ILE A 5 -2.29 -4.05 -5.91
N SER A 6 -0.97 -4.21 -5.77
CA SER A 6 -0.30 -5.50 -5.81
C SER A 6 0.14 -5.84 -4.40
N VAL A 7 -0.38 -6.93 -3.87
CA VAL A 7 -0.03 -7.42 -2.53
C VAL A 7 0.88 -8.64 -2.70
N TYR A 8 2.03 -8.60 -2.03
CA TYR A 8 2.98 -9.70 -1.95
C TYR A 8 3.02 -10.18 -0.49
N PRO A 9 2.21 -11.20 -0.13
CA PRO A 9 2.06 -11.66 1.24
C PRO A 9 3.35 -12.16 1.89
N ASN A 10 4.34 -12.51 1.07
CA ASN A 10 5.63 -13.02 1.50
C ASN A 10 6.79 -12.18 0.93
N GLY A 11 6.55 -10.89 0.72
CA GLY A 11 7.56 -9.93 0.29
C GLY A 11 7.87 -9.97 -1.20
N ASP A 12 8.68 -9.02 -1.65
CA ASP A 12 9.18 -8.91 -3.01
C ASP A 12 10.70 -8.69 -3.01
N ASP A 13 11.38 -9.17 -4.04
CA ASP A 13 12.84 -9.10 -4.23
C ASP A 13 13.63 -9.44 -2.94
N GLU A 14 14.49 -8.53 -2.46
CA GLU A 14 15.33 -8.71 -1.28
C GLU A 14 14.51 -8.96 0.01
N GLU A 15 13.25 -8.54 0.05
CA GLU A 15 12.36 -8.63 1.22
C GLU A 15 11.51 -9.91 1.22
N THR A 16 11.72 -10.80 0.24
CA THR A 16 11.06 -12.10 0.15
C THR A 16 11.26 -12.91 1.43
N GLY A 17 10.17 -13.42 2.00
CA GLY A 17 10.14 -14.20 3.23
C GLY A 17 10.26 -13.39 4.52
N ARG A 18 10.40 -12.06 4.44
CA ARG A 18 10.66 -11.20 5.60
C ARG A 18 9.50 -10.27 5.92
N CYS A 19 8.88 -9.71 4.89
CA CYS A 19 7.86 -8.67 5.04
C CYS A 19 6.61 -8.96 4.21
N LEU A 20 5.48 -8.35 4.59
CA LEU A 20 4.36 -8.09 3.69
C LEU A 20 4.69 -6.84 2.88
N SER A 21 4.74 -6.97 1.55
CA SER A 21 5.01 -5.84 0.66
C SER A 21 3.75 -5.47 -0.11
N ILE A 22 3.45 -4.18 -0.19
CA ILE A 22 2.28 -3.66 -0.89
C ILE A 22 2.72 -2.54 -1.82
N PHE A 23 2.30 -2.65 -3.08
CA PHE A 23 2.64 -1.69 -4.12
C PHE A 23 1.38 -1.12 -4.76
N LEU A 24 1.43 0.17 -5.06
CA LEU A 24 0.45 0.91 -5.81
C LEU A 24 0.97 1.07 -7.23
N CYS A 25 0.15 0.67 -8.21
CA CYS A 25 0.48 0.87 -9.62
C CYS A 25 -0.53 1.80 -10.25
N TYR A 26 -0.03 2.76 -11.03
CA TYR A 26 -0.86 3.65 -11.81
C TYR A 26 -1.10 3.07 -13.21
N VAL A 27 -2.37 2.82 -13.52
CA VAL A 27 -2.80 2.26 -14.80
C VAL A 27 -3.49 3.36 -15.60
N SER A 28 -2.84 3.84 -16.66
CA SER A 28 -3.50 4.74 -17.61
C SER A 28 -4.49 3.95 -18.48
N ASN A 29 -5.67 4.53 -18.70
CA ASN A 29 -6.61 4.01 -19.69
C ASN A 29 -6.31 4.57 -21.11
N ASP A 30 -5.39 5.53 -21.22
CA ASP A 30 -5.08 6.24 -22.45
C ASP A 30 -3.56 6.46 -22.55
N CYS A 31 -2.88 5.57 -23.27
CA CYS A 31 -1.42 5.62 -23.47
C CYS A 31 -0.95 6.89 -24.21
N ALA A 32 -1.87 7.67 -24.80
CA ALA A 32 -1.53 8.93 -25.48
C ALA A 32 -1.38 10.12 -24.52
N LYS A 33 -1.84 10.00 -23.27
CA LYS A 33 -1.69 11.05 -22.25
C LYS A 33 -0.51 10.73 -21.34
N SER A 34 0.55 11.51 -21.46
CA SER A 34 1.62 11.60 -20.45
C SER A 34 1.10 12.41 -19.25
N GLU A 35 0.12 11.86 -18.54
CA GLU A 35 -0.40 12.46 -17.32
C GLU A 35 0.47 12.02 -16.15
N ARG A 36 1.27 12.95 -15.61
CA ARG A 36 1.97 12.74 -14.34
C ARG A 36 1.00 13.06 -13.22
N VAL A 37 0.80 12.10 -12.33
CA VAL A 37 -0.04 12.30 -11.15
C VAL A 37 0.82 12.29 -9.90
N ARG A 38 0.39 13.06 -8.89
CA ARG A 38 1.04 13.12 -7.58
C ARG A 38 0.05 12.71 -6.48
N PRO A 39 -0.33 11.42 -6.42
CA PRO A 39 -1.17 10.92 -5.36
C PRO A 39 -0.36 10.89 -4.06
N CYS A 40 -0.97 11.41 -2.99
CA CYS A 40 -0.60 11.04 -1.65
C CYS A 40 -1.46 9.85 -1.25
N TYR A 41 -0.87 8.83 -0.64
CA TYR A 41 -1.64 7.67 -0.18
C TYR A 41 -1.13 7.14 1.14
N THR A 42 -2.06 6.60 1.92
CA THR A 42 -1.77 5.97 3.20
C THR A 42 -2.20 4.52 3.11
N ILE A 43 -1.33 3.61 3.53
CA ILE A 43 -1.63 2.20 3.71
C ILE A 43 -1.71 1.93 5.21
N SER A 44 -2.82 1.34 5.65
CA SER A 44 -3.05 0.98 7.05
C SER A 44 -3.43 -0.48 7.16
N ILE A 45 -2.82 -1.19 8.11
CA ILE A 45 -3.20 -2.54 8.51
C ILE A 45 -3.94 -2.43 9.84
N LYS A 46 -5.18 -2.91 9.88
CA LYS A 46 -6.03 -2.78 11.07
C LYS A 46 -5.78 -3.88 12.09
N ASP A 47 -5.69 -3.48 13.36
CA ASP A 47 -5.93 -4.39 14.49
C ASP A 47 -7.42 -4.68 14.55
N GLN A 48 -7.77 -5.91 14.17
CA GLN A 48 -9.15 -6.38 14.09
C GLN A 48 -9.69 -6.83 15.47
N SER A 49 -8.84 -6.87 16.49
CA SER A 49 -9.19 -7.37 17.82
C SER A 49 -9.65 -6.25 18.74
N ASN A 50 -9.00 -5.09 18.70
CA ASN A 50 -9.30 -3.99 19.63
C ASN A 50 -9.46 -2.61 18.98
N ASP A 51 -9.17 -2.43 17.69
CA ASP A 51 -9.23 -1.13 16.98
C ASP A 51 -8.40 0.00 17.66
N LEU A 52 -7.44 -0.39 18.53
CA LEU A 52 -6.63 0.54 19.33
C LEU A 52 -5.23 0.78 18.74
N GLN A 53 -4.72 -0.15 17.92
CA GLN A 53 -3.39 -0.05 17.31
C GLN A 53 -3.46 -0.34 15.81
N HIS A 54 -3.27 0.70 14.99
CA HIS A 54 -3.13 0.53 13.55
C HIS A 54 -1.66 0.59 13.16
N HIS A 55 -1.21 -0.36 12.33
CA HIS A 55 0.07 -0.19 11.66
C HIS A 55 -0.16 0.65 10.40
N GLN A 56 0.21 1.92 10.45
CA GLN A 56 -0.02 2.88 9.37
C GLN A 56 1.31 3.33 8.77
N MET A 57 1.36 3.33 7.44
CA MET A 57 2.45 3.90 6.66
C MET A 57 1.88 4.89 5.65
N THR A 58 2.28 6.15 5.77
CA THR A 58 1.86 7.22 4.87
C THR A 58 2.98 7.52 3.87
N PHE A 59 2.63 7.53 2.59
CA PHE A 59 3.52 7.87 1.50
C PHE A 59 3.02 9.16 0.84
N SER A 60 3.84 10.20 0.92
CA SER A 60 3.60 11.49 0.27
C SER A 60 4.63 11.74 -0.82
N ASP A 61 4.31 12.68 -1.71
CA ASP A 61 5.24 13.25 -2.69
C ASP A 61 5.84 12.27 -3.71
N CYS A 62 5.21 11.10 -3.90
CA CYS A 62 5.61 10.15 -4.94
C CYS A 62 5.08 10.64 -6.30
N TRP A 63 5.98 10.92 -7.24
CA TRP A 63 5.62 11.21 -8.62
C TRP A 63 5.40 9.90 -9.36
N PHE A 64 4.21 9.72 -9.93
CA PHE A 64 3.90 8.54 -10.73
C PHE A 64 3.79 8.93 -12.20
N GLU A 65 4.50 8.20 -13.03
CA GLU A 65 4.28 8.14 -14.47
C GLU A 65 3.37 6.97 -14.84
N VAL A 66 2.92 6.98 -16.09
CA VAL A 66 2.15 5.88 -16.66
C VAL A 66 2.97 4.59 -16.58
N SER A 67 2.44 3.58 -15.89
CA SER A 67 3.07 2.26 -15.65
C SER A 67 4.11 2.20 -14.52
N ASP A 68 4.25 3.26 -13.72
CA ASP A 68 5.07 3.18 -12.52
C ASP A 68 4.42 2.31 -11.45
N VAL A 69 5.27 1.53 -10.78
CA VAL A 69 4.94 0.74 -9.60
C VAL A 69 5.72 1.33 -8.44
N TRP A 70 5.02 1.75 -7.38
CA TRP A 70 5.66 2.30 -6.19
C TRP A 70 5.07 1.68 -4.93
N GLY A 71 5.93 1.32 -3.99
CA GLY A 71 5.52 0.63 -2.78
C GLY A 71 6.72 0.25 -1.93
N TYR A 72 6.41 -0.30 -0.76
CA TYR A 72 7.40 -0.65 0.22
C TYR A 72 6.99 -1.90 0.98
N SER A 73 7.94 -2.51 1.66
CA SER A 73 7.68 -3.44 2.74
C SER A 73 6.95 -2.72 3.86
N VAL A 74 5.69 -3.11 4.06
CA VAL A 74 4.78 -2.42 4.97
C VAL A 74 4.99 -2.89 6.39
N ILE A 75 5.16 -4.20 6.60
CA ILE A 75 5.34 -4.77 7.94
C ILE A 75 6.12 -6.10 7.86
N GLU A 76 6.97 -6.38 8.85
CA GLU A 76 7.60 -7.69 8.99
C GLU A 76 6.57 -8.80 9.22
N LEU A 77 6.80 -9.99 8.66
CA LEU A 77 5.94 -11.15 8.87
C LEU A 77 5.93 -11.59 10.34
N SER A 78 7.04 -11.39 11.06
CA SER A 78 7.13 -11.64 12.50
C SER A 78 6.09 -10.82 13.29
N SER A 79 5.93 -9.55 12.91
CA SER A 79 5.00 -8.61 13.51
C SER A 79 3.57 -8.83 13.01
N LEU A 80 3.38 -9.13 11.72
CA LEU A 80 2.07 -9.40 11.15
C LEU A 80 1.42 -10.65 11.79
N ASN A 81 2.22 -11.69 12.03
CA ASN A 81 1.77 -12.94 12.63
C ASN A 81 1.78 -12.93 14.17
N ASP A 82 2.13 -11.82 14.80
CA ASP A 82 2.08 -11.69 16.26
C ASP A 82 0.62 -11.63 16.72
N PRO A 83 0.11 -12.67 17.42
CA PRO A 83 -1.29 -12.73 17.81
C PRO A 83 -1.67 -11.63 18.81
N THR A 84 -0.70 -11.00 19.48
CA THR A 84 -0.96 -9.90 20.42
C THR A 84 -1.29 -8.59 19.73
N LYS A 85 -0.97 -8.45 18.43
CA LYS A 85 -1.21 -7.24 17.64
C LYS A 85 -2.56 -7.26 16.91
N GLY A 86 -3.25 -8.40 16.85
CA GLY A 86 -4.58 -8.52 16.26
C GLY A 86 -4.66 -8.21 14.75
N LEU A 87 -3.52 -8.21 14.04
CA LEU A 87 -3.46 -7.86 12.62
C LEU A 87 -3.99 -8.98 11.71
N ILE A 88 -3.83 -10.24 12.13
CA ILE A 88 -4.46 -11.41 11.51
C ILE A 88 -5.52 -11.98 12.47
N VAL A 89 -6.76 -12.06 12.00
CA VAL A 89 -7.87 -12.69 12.71
C VAL A 89 -8.57 -13.63 11.74
N ASN A 90 -8.77 -14.90 12.12
CA ASN A 90 -9.34 -15.94 11.27
C ASN A 90 -8.62 -16.07 9.91
N ASP A 91 -7.28 -16.10 9.93
CA ASP A 91 -6.43 -16.14 8.74
C ASP A 91 -6.65 -14.99 7.73
N CYS A 92 -7.28 -13.89 8.18
CA CYS A 92 -7.58 -12.72 7.37
C CYS A 92 -6.83 -11.49 7.91
N CYS A 93 -6.29 -10.68 7.00
CA CYS A 93 -5.68 -9.38 7.28
C CYS A 93 -6.50 -8.28 6.61
N LEU A 94 -6.86 -7.24 7.36
CA LEU A 94 -7.62 -6.10 6.83
C LEU A 94 -6.67 -4.94 6.50
N ILE A 95 -6.60 -4.61 5.22
CA ILE A 95 -5.78 -3.54 4.67
C ILE A 95 -6.69 -2.43 4.18
N GLU A 96 -6.43 -1.21 4.63
CA GLU A 96 -7.10 0.00 4.19
C GLU A 96 -6.12 0.89 3.44
N ILE A 97 -6.60 1.49 2.35
CA ILE A 97 -5.82 2.40 1.52
C ILE A 97 -6.62 3.68 1.34
N GLU A 98 -6.07 4.76 1.83
CA GLU A 98 -6.59 6.11 1.62
C GLU A 98 -5.80 6.79 0.51
N LEU A 99 -6.52 7.32 -0.48
CA LEU A 99 -5.96 8.00 -1.64
C LEU A 99 -6.39 9.46 -1.61
N VAL A 100 -5.42 10.37 -1.57
CA VAL A 100 -5.64 11.81 -1.64
C VAL A 100 -5.02 12.31 -2.95
N GLU A 101 -5.87 12.68 -3.90
CA GLU A 101 -5.45 13.32 -5.13
C GLU A 101 -5.07 14.77 -4.84
N GLN A 102 -3.81 15.15 -5.09
CA GLN A 102 -3.48 16.56 -5.18
C GLN A 102 -3.97 17.08 -6.53
N ALA A 103 -5.01 17.91 -6.51
CA ALA A 103 -5.43 18.67 -7.68
C ALA A 103 -4.28 19.61 -8.08
N ILE A 104 -3.65 19.35 -9.22
CA ILE A 104 -2.67 20.25 -9.81
C ILE A 104 -3.46 21.32 -10.57
N SER A 105 -3.58 22.53 -10.03
CA SER A 105 -4.12 23.65 -10.80
C SER A 105 -3.12 24.04 -11.88
N SER A 106 -3.52 23.89 -13.14
CA SER A 106 -2.81 24.42 -14.32
C SER A 106 -2.75 25.93 -14.31
#